data_AF-A0A848ZGR8-F1
#
_entry.id   AF-A0A848ZGR8-F1
#
_cell.length_a   1.000
_cell.length_b   1.000
_cell.length_c   1.000
_cell.angle_alpha   90.00
_cell.angle_beta   90.00
_cell.angle_gamma   90.00
#
_symmetry.space_group_name_H-M   'P 1'
#
loop_
_entity.id
_entity.type
_entity.pdbx_description
1 polymer ?
#
loop_
_entity_poly.entity_id
_entity_poly.type
_entity_poly.pdbx_seq_one_letter_code
_entity_poly.pdbx_strand_id
1 'polypeptide(L)' 'MSKETVTSICGICPGGCGVNVKLIDGKIEKISPIKGHP' A
#
# COMPACT_ATOMS: atom_id res chain seq x y z
N MET A 1 7.88 -18.32 3.38
CA MET A 1 6.81 -17.32 3.22
C MET A 1 7.46 -15.95 3.22
N SER A 2 7.53 -15.29 2.07
CA SER A 2 8.12 -13.96 1.96
C SER A 2 7.09 -12.90 2.36
N LYS A 3 7.53 -11.92 3.15
CA LYS A 3 6.71 -10.79 3.60
C LYS A 3 7.45 -9.51 3.29
N GLU A 4 6.80 -8.59 2.62
CA GLU A 4 7.35 -7.28 2.31
C GLU A 4 6.28 -6.21 2.42
N THR A 5 6.71 -4.98 2.66
CA THR A 5 5.85 -3.79 2.65
C THR A 5 6.44 -2.81 1.68
N VAL A 6 5.65 -2.39 0.69
CA VAL A 6 6.06 -1.42 -0.33
C VAL A 6 5.21 -0.17 -0.24
N THR A 7 5.83 0.98 -0.40
CA THR A 7 5.14 2.26 -0.53
C THR A 7 4.62 2.40 -1.96
N SER A 8 3.34 2.75 -2.11
CA SER A 8 2.68 2.90 -3.39
C SER A 8 1.64 4.03 -3.38
N ILE A 9 1.00 4.26 -4.51
CA ILE A 9 -0.07 5.25 -4.72
C ILE A 9 -1.38 4.52 -4.98
N CYS A 10 -2.45 4.91 -4.28
CA CYS A 10 -3.79 4.42 -4.55
C CYS A 10 -4.41 5.17 -5.73
N GLY A 11 -4.70 4.46 -6.83
CA GLY A 11 -5.25 5.03 -8.06
C GLY A 11 -6.78 4.94 -8.21
N ILE A 12 -7.53 4.66 -7.13
CA ILE A 12 -9.00 4.47 -7.23
C ILE A 12 -9.75 5.77 -7.53
N CYS A 13 -9.14 6.91 -7.21
CA CYS A 13 -9.67 8.23 -7.51
C CYS A 13 -8.52 9.18 -7.88
N PRO A 14 -8.83 10.36 -8.45
CA PRO A 14 -7.81 11.36 -8.80
C PRO A 14 -6.98 11.89 -7.62
N GLY A 15 -7.34 11.60 -6.36
CA GLY A 15 -6.63 12.06 -5.18
C GLY A 15 -5.27 11.40 -4.95
N GLY A 16 -5.05 10.17 -5.45
CA GLY A 16 -3.71 9.58 -5.45
C GLY A 16 -3.09 9.32 -4.06
N CYS A 17 -3.87 8.86 -3.07
CA CYS A 17 -3.40 8.73 -1.69
C CYS A 17 -2.15 7.82 -1.56
N GLY A 18 -1.16 8.25 -0.77
CA GLY A 18 -0.02 7.42 -0.41
C GLY A 18 -0.43 6.26 0.50
N VAL A 19 -0.04 5.03 0.14
CA VAL A 19 -0.40 3.81 0.87
C VAL A 19 0.81 2.88 1.08
N ASN A 20 0.77 2.12 2.17
CA ASN A 20 1.62 0.95 2.38
C ASN A 20 0.86 -0.30 1.93
N VAL A 21 1.50 -1.10 1.08
CA VAL A 21 0.97 -2.38 0.58
C VAL A 21 1.77 -3.51 1.19
N LYS A 22 1.11 -4.35 2.00
CA LYS A 22 1.69 -5.56 2.58
C LYS A 22 1.46 -6.72 1.63
N LEU A 23 2.56 -7.35 1.22
CA LEU A 23 2.59 -8.48 0.31
C LEU A 23 2.97 -9.74 1.08
N ILE A 24 2.29 -10.85 0.76
CA ILE A 24 2.65 -12.20 1.19
C ILE A 24 2.80 -13.05 -0.06
N ASP A 25 4.00 -13.59 -0.27
CA ASP A 25 4.34 -14.40 -1.44
C ASP A 25 3.91 -13.72 -2.76
N GLY A 26 4.20 -12.41 -2.88
CA GLY A 26 3.89 -11.58 -4.05
C GLY A 26 2.41 -11.16 -4.20
N LYS A 27 1.53 -11.56 -3.28
CA LYS A 27 0.10 -11.20 -3.30
C LYS A 27 -0.23 -10.15 -2.27
N ILE A 28 -1.15 -9.24 -2.62
CA ILE A 28 -1.63 -8.21 -1.69
C ILE A 28 -2.42 -8.88 -0.56
N GLU A 29 -1.94 -8.73 0.67
CA GLU A 29 -2.67 -9.12 1.87
C GLU A 29 -3.44 -7.93 2.44
N LYS A 30 -2.81 -6.75 2.47
CA LYS A 30 -3.40 -5.55 3.08
C LYS A 30 -2.89 -4.27 2.44
N ILE A 31 -3.77 -3.29 2.30
CA ILE A 31 -3.45 -1.91 1.93
C ILE A 31 -3.84 -1.02 3.10
N SER A 32 -2.97 -0.08 3.46
CA SER A 32 -3.24 0.91 4.51
C SER A 32 -2.68 2.28 4.17
N PRO A 33 -3.37 3.38 4.52
CA PRO A 33 -2.85 4.72 4.28
C PRO A 33 -1.56 4.98 5.07
N ILE A 34 -0.70 5.83 4.53
CA ILE A 34 0.46 6.35 5.26
C ILE A 34 -0.06 7.33 6.32
N LYS A 35 0.23 7.06 7.60
CA LYS A 35 -0.19 7.94 8.68
C LYS A 35 0.56 9.27 8.62
N GLY A 36 -0.17 10.38 8.75
CA GLY A 36 0.40 11.72 8.77
C GLY A 36 0.87 12.24 7.42
N HIS A 37 0.56 11.55 6.33
CA HIS A 37 0.81 12.06 4.97
C HIS A 37 -0.34 12.99 4.56
N PRO A 38 -0.04 14.15 3.92
CA PRO A 38 -1.06 15.00 3.32
C PRO A 38 -1.94 14.27 2.31
#